data_AF-D0KZ54-F1
#
_entry.id   AF-D0KZ54-F1
#
_cell.length_a   1.000
_cell.length_b   1.000
_cell.length_c   1.000
_cell.angle_alpha   90.00
_cell.angle_beta   90.00
_cell.angle_gamma   90.00
#
_symmetry.space_group_name_H-M   'P 1'
#
loop_
_entity.id
_entity.type
_entity.pdbx_description
1 polymer ?
#
loop_
_entity_poly.entity_id
_entity_poly.type
_entity_poly.pdbx_seq_one_letter_code
_entity_poly.pdbx_strand_id
1 'polypeptide(L)'
;MSDLNDPRVFFAAERTLMAWNRTGLTLMAFGFVIERFDLFVTMLARLPEKPLDHGLSFWIGMAFIWLGAASSALAVVQYRKVLRTLNPNEVPQGYWVNMGVLTNLAVAALGFILTAYLFISHSGG
;
A
#
# COMPACT_ATOMS: atom_id res chain seq x y z
N MET A 1 -34.57 13.03 -3.87
CA MET A 1 -33.40 12.94 -2.97
C MET A 1 -33.59 11.67 -2.18
N SER A 2 -32.78 10.63 -2.41
CA SER A 2 -32.93 9.38 -1.66
C SER A 2 -32.31 9.56 -0.28
N ASP A 3 -33.15 9.77 0.73
CA ASP A 3 -32.82 9.68 2.15
C ASP A 3 -32.44 8.23 2.51
N LEU A 4 -31.29 7.77 2.02
CA LEU A 4 -30.72 6.49 2.43
C LEU A 4 -29.78 6.77 3.60
N ASN A 5 -30.38 7.11 4.74
CA ASN A 5 -29.73 7.14 6.04
C ASN A 5 -29.44 5.68 6.48
N ASP A 6 -28.71 4.94 5.63
CA ASP A 6 -28.52 3.50 5.69
C ASP A 6 -27.08 3.19 6.14
N PRO A 7 -26.89 2.62 7.34
CA PRO A 7 -25.58 2.22 7.86
C PRO A 7 -24.80 1.29 6.92
N ARG A 8 -25.46 0.63 5.96
CA ARG A 8 -24.80 -0.20 4.95
C ARG A 8 -23.84 0.57 4.06
N VAL A 9 -24.08 1.86 3.81
CA VAL A 9 -23.18 2.71 3.01
C VAL A 9 -21.84 2.85 3.70
N PHE A 10 -21.86 3.07 5.02
CA PHE A 10 -20.66 3.11 5.86
C PHE A 10 -19.86 1.80 5.79
N PHE A 11 -20.51 0.66 6.01
CA PHE A 11 -19.86 -0.66 5.94
C PHE A 11 -19.39 -1.02 4.53
N ALA A 12 -20.04 -0.50 3.48
CA ALA A 12 -19.56 -0.64 2.11
C ALA A 12 -18.25 0.15 1.90
N ALA A 13 -18.19 1.40 2.38
CA ALA A 13 -16.98 2.22 2.33
C ALA A 13 -15.81 1.55 3.08
N GLU A 14 -16.06 1.00 4.26
CA GLU A 14 -15.04 0.29 5.04
C GLU A 14 -14.53 -0.97 4.34
N ARG A 15 -15.41 -1.76 3.73
CA ARG A 15 -14.99 -2.91 2.90
C ARG A 15 -14.12 -2.50 1.73
N THR A 16 -14.45 -1.39 1.07
CA THR A 16 -13.58 -0.87 0.00
C THR A 16 -12.21 -0.48 0.55
N LEU A 17 -12.15 0.21 1.70
CA LEU A 17 -10.89 0.59 2.34
C LEU A 17 -10.01 -0.63 2.67
N MET A 18 -10.59 -1.72 3.17
CA MET A 18 -9.87 -2.97 3.43
C MET A 18 -9.42 -3.67 2.13
N ALA A 19 -10.24 -3.62 1.07
CA ALA A 19 -9.86 -4.14 -0.24
C ALA A 19 -8.66 -3.37 -0.83
N TRP A 20 -8.66 -2.04 -0.72
CA TRP A 20 -7.52 -1.21 -1.12
C TRP A 20 -6.25 -1.53 -0.31
N ASN A 21 -6.37 -1.75 1.00
CA ASN A 21 -5.23 -2.15 1.84
C ASN A 21 -4.61 -3.47 1.34
N ARG A 22 -5.45 -4.49 1.10
CA ARG A 22 -4.99 -5.77 0.56
C ARG A 22 -4.27 -5.60 -0.78
N THR A 23 -4.85 -4.83 -1.71
CA THR A 23 -4.21 -4.55 -3.00
C THR A 23 -2.87 -3.84 -2.81
N GLY A 24 -2.80 -2.83 -1.92
CA GLY A 24 -1.56 -2.12 -1.58
C GLY A 24 -0.48 -3.05 -1.04
N LEU A 25 -0.82 -3.89 -0.06
CA LEU A 25 0.10 -4.90 0.51
C LEU A 25 0.59 -5.90 -0.54
N THR A 26 -0.30 -6.37 -1.42
CA THR A 26 0.12 -7.31 -2.49
C THR A 26 1.09 -6.65 -3.47
N LEU A 27 0.87 -5.38 -3.83
CA LEU A 27 1.80 -4.63 -4.68
C LEU A 27 3.16 -4.43 -4.00
N MET A 28 3.17 -4.08 -2.71
CA MET A 28 4.41 -3.95 -1.94
C MET A 28 5.18 -5.27 -1.85
N ALA A 29 4.49 -6.35 -1.49
CA ALA A 29 5.11 -7.67 -1.36
C ALA A 29 5.71 -8.14 -2.70
N PHE A 30 4.96 -7.95 -3.79
CA PHE A 30 5.44 -8.29 -5.13
C PHE A 30 6.62 -7.42 -5.56
N GLY A 31 6.57 -6.11 -5.28
CA GLY A 31 7.68 -5.19 -5.56
C GLY A 31 8.96 -5.56 -4.80
N PHE A 32 8.85 -5.98 -3.55
CA PHE A 32 9.99 -6.48 -2.77
C PHE A 32 10.59 -7.76 -3.36
N VAL A 33 9.75 -8.70 -3.83
CA VAL A 33 10.22 -9.92 -4.49
C VAL A 33 10.95 -9.58 -5.80
N ILE A 34 10.44 -8.64 -6.60
CA ILE A 34 11.08 -8.21 -7.84
C ILE A 34 12.44 -7.56 -7.55
N GLU A 35 12.51 -6.66 -6.57
CA GLU A 35 13.77 -6.01 -6.18
C GLU A 35 14.84 -7.03 -5.79
N ARG A 36 14.46 -8.08 -5.07
CA ARG A 36 15.38 -9.16 -4.64
C ARG A 36 15.64 -10.23 -5.67
N PHE A 37 14.91 -10.26 -6.78
CA PHE A 37 14.98 -11.34 -7.76
C PHE A 37 16.39 -11.53 -8.34
N ASP A 38 17.10 -10.42 -8.55
CA ASP A 38 18.44 -10.44 -9.12
C ASP A 38 19.50 -11.04 -8.17
N LEU A 39 19.38 -10.76 -6.86
CA LEU A 39 20.19 -11.43 -5.83
C LEU A 39 19.92 -12.94 -5.78
N PHE A 40 18.65 -13.34 -5.93
CA PHE A 40 18.30 -14.76 -6.01
C PHE A 40 18.95 -15.44 -7.21
N VAL A 41 18.91 -14.82 -8.39
CA VAL A 41 19.52 -15.37 -9.61
C VAL A 41 21.04 -15.51 -9.46
N THR A 42 21.71 -14.47 -8.94
CA THR A 42 23.16 -14.50 -8.73
C THR A 42 23.57 -15.62 -7.77
N MET A 43 22.83 -15.79 -6.67
CA MET A 43 23.08 -16.86 -5.69
C MET A 43 22.85 -18.26 -6.28
N LEU A 44 21.82 -18.44 -7.10
CA LEU A 44 21.48 -19.74 -7.70
C LEU A 44 22.44 -20.13 -8.82
N ALA A 45 22.83 -19.17 -9.65
CA ALA A 45 23.63 -19.41 -10.84
C ALA A 45 25.12 -19.60 -10.54
N ARG A 46 25.58 -19.33 -9.29
CA ARG A 46 27.00 -19.29 -8.89
C ARG A 46 27.86 -18.48 -9.87
N LEU A 47 27.25 -17.49 -10.52
CA LEU A 47 27.92 -16.66 -11.49
C LEU A 47 28.90 -15.75 -10.73
N PRO A 48 30.14 -15.56 -11.22
CA PRO A 48 30.94 -14.45 -10.73
C PRO A 48 30.13 -13.17 -10.92
N GLU A 49 30.11 -12.28 -9.93
CA GLU A 49 29.33 -11.03 -9.92
C GLU A 49 29.50 -10.31 -11.25
N LYS A 50 28.57 -10.55 -12.17
CA LYS A 50 28.52 -9.92 -13.47
C LYS A 50 27.33 -8.98 -13.37
N PRO A 51 27.49 -7.69 -13.73
CA PRO A 51 26.43 -6.70 -13.60
C PRO A 51 25.37 -6.97 -14.66
N LEU A 52 24.56 -8.00 -14.47
CA LEU A 52 23.33 -8.21 -15.20
C LEU A 52 22.30 -7.29 -14.54
N ASP A 53 22.12 -6.09 -15.12
CA ASP A 53 20.95 -5.22 -14.93
C ASP A 53 20.41 -5.05 -13.49
N HIS A 54 21.29 -5.00 -12.48
CA HIS A 54 20.92 -4.80 -11.06
C HIS A 54 19.98 -3.59 -10.87
N GLY A 55 20.14 -2.56 -11.70
CA GLY A 55 19.29 -1.36 -11.67
C GLY A 55 17.85 -1.60 -12.12
N LEU A 56 17.60 -2.46 -13.10
CA LEU A 56 16.27 -2.58 -13.71
C LEU A 56 15.28 -3.27 -12.77
N SER A 57 15.67 -4.40 -12.18
CA SER A 57 14.88 -5.11 -11.16
C SER A 57 14.63 -4.22 -9.93
N PHE A 58 15.64 -3.44 -9.53
CA PHE A 58 15.52 -2.47 -8.44
C PHE A 58 14.48 -1.39 -8.74
N TRP A 59 14.56 -0.72 -9.91
CA TRP A 59 13.62 0.33 -10.29
C TRP A 59 12.18 -0.19 -10.43
N ILE A 60 12.00 -1.38 -11.02
CA ILE A 60 10.67 -2.00 -11.12
C ILE A 60 10.13 -2.33 -9.73
N GLY A 61 10.91 -3.02 -8.89
CA GLY A 61 10.48 -3.37 -7.53
C GLY A 61 10.12 -2.15 -6.69
N MET A 62 10.95 -1.10 -6.76
CA MET A 62 10.70 0.19 -6.13
C MET A 62 9.39 0.82 -6.60
N ALA A 63 9.12 0.82 -7.90
CA ALA A 63 7.88 1.37 -8.45
C ALA A 63 6.64 0.62 -7.91
N PHE A 64 6.69 -0.70 -7.81
CA PHE A 64 5.60 -1.50 -7.23
C PHE A 64 5.37 -1.22 -5.74
N ILE A 65 6.44 -1.09 -4.94
CA ILE A 65 6.33 -0.74 -3.52
C ILE A 65 5.73 0.66 -3.36
N TRP A 66 6.22 1.63 -4.13
CA TRP A 66 5.70 2.99 -4.10
C TRP A 66 4.23 3.05 -4.55
N LEU A 67 3.84 2.33 -5.61
CA LEU A 67 2.45 2.21 -6.04
C LEU A 67 1.56 1.60 -4.95
N GLY A 68 2.03 0.59 -4.24
CA GLY A 68 1.32 0.00 -3.10
C GLY A 68 1.13 1.01 -1.96
N ALA A 69 2.17 1.78 -1.63
CA ALA A 69 2.13 2.82 -0.59
C ALA A 69 1.17 3.95 -0.98
N ALA A 70 1.28 4.45 -2.21
CA ALA A 70 0.40 5.47 -2.76
C ALA A 70 -1.06 4.99 -2.79
N SER A 71 -1.30 3.74 -3.21
CA SER A 71 -2.63 3.11 -3.21
C SER A 71 -3.25 3.09 -1.82
N SER A 72 -2.49 2.71 -0.78
CA SER A 72 -2.97 2.71 0.60
C SER A 72 -3.25 4.13 1.13
N ALA A 73 -2.43 5.12 0.76
CA ALA A 73 -2.68 6.52 1.10
C ALA A 73 -3.94 7.07 0.39
N LEU A 74 -4.12 6.77 -0.90
CA LEU A 74 -5.30 7.16 -1.67
C LEU A 74 -6.58 6.53 -1.10
N ALA A 75 -6.51 5.30 -0.59
CA ALA A 75 -7.62 4.65 0.07
C ALA A 75 -8.12 5.43 1.29
N VAL A 76 -7.19 5.97 2.10
CA VAL A 76 -7.53 6.84 3.23
C VAL A 76 -8.19 8.13 2.76
N VAL A 77 -7.66 8.76 1.71
CA VAL A 77 -8.24 9.99 1.15
C VAL A 77 -9.66 9.74 0.65
N GLN A 78 -9.88 8.66 -0.10
CA GLN A 78 -11.18 8.28 -0.62
C GLN A 78 -12.17 7.97 0.51
N TYR A 79 -11.75 7.21 1.52
CA TYR A 79 -12.59 6.90 2.69
C TYR A 79 -12.96 8.16 3.47
N ARG A 80 -12.02 9.08 3.69
CA ARG A 80 -12.31 10.38 4.33
C ARG A 80 -13.24 11.26 3.51
N LYS A 81 -13.12 11.24 2.17
CA LYS A 81 -14.02 11.96 1.28
C LYS A 81 -15.44 11.42 1.39
N VAL A 82 -15.59 10.08 1.41
CA VAL A 82 -16.88 9.42 1.63
C VAL A 82 -17.44 9.79 3.00
N LEU A 83 -16.65 9.68 4.08
CA LEU A 83 -17.10 10.07 5.42
C LEU A 83 -17.60 11.51 5.53
N ARG A 84 -16.99 12.46 4.82
CA ARG A 84 -17.46 13.86 4.80
C ARG A 84 -18.80 14.05 4.10
N THR A 85 -19.23 13.09 3.27
CA THR A 85 -20.52 13.10 2.59
C THR A 85 -21.62 12.36 3.35
N LEU A 86 -21.27 11.54 4.35
CA LEU A 86 -22.25 10.82 5.18
C LEU A 86 -22.78 11.73 6.29
N ASN A 87 -24.09 11.61 6.58
CA ASN A 87 -24.69 12.28 7.74
C ASN A 87 -24.23 11.61 9.06
N PRO A 88 -24.14 12.35 10.18
CA PRO A 88 -23.75 11.80 11.49
C PRO A 88 -24.65 10.65 11.98
N ASN A 89 -25.86 10.55 11.45
CA ASN A 89 -26.84 9.50 11.78
C ASN A 89 -26.58 8.16 11.08
N GLU A 90 -25.70 8.11 10.08
CA GLU A 90 -25.37 6.91 9.31
C GLU A 90 -24.21 6.11 9.91
N VAL A 91 -23.46 6.73 10.82
CA VAL A 91 -22.36 6.07 11.56
C VAL A 91 -22.96 5.43 12.83
N PRO A 92 -22.85 4.10 13.01
CA PRO A 92 -23.33 3.46 14.22
C PRO A 92 -22.68 4.08 15.47
N GLN A 93 -23.49 4.43 16.48
CA GLN A 93 -23.00 5.01 17.73
C GLN A 93 -21.98 4.06 18.39
N GLY A 94 -20.78 4.58 18.66
CA GLY A 94 -19.67 3.82 19.27
C GLY A 94 -18.71 3.14 18.30
N TYR A 95 -18.90 3.24 16.98
CA TYR A 95 -18.00 2.62 16.00
C TYR A 95 -16.68 3.39 15.86
N TRP A 96 -15.54 2.69 15.96
CA TRP A 96 -14.21 3.28 15.83
C TRP A 96 -13.79 3.40 14.36
N VAL A 97 -14.30 4.44 13.72
CA VAL A 97 -14.06 4.81 12.31
C VAL A 97 -12.57 4.97 11.97
N ASN A 98 -11.73 5.26 12.97
CA ASN A 98 -10.31 5.54 12.79
C ASN A 98 -9.44 4.29 12.62
N MET A 99 -9.93 3.08 12.95
CA MET A 99 -9.09 1.86 12.87
C MET A 99 -8.68 1.51 11.43
N GLY A 100 -9.62 1.56 10.47
CA GLY A 100 -9.32 1.33 9.05
C GLY A 100 -8.38 2.40 8.46
N VAL A 101 -8.50 3.64 8.94
CA VAL A 101 -7.62 4.74 8.54
C VAL A 101 -6.22 4.54 9.11
N LEU A 102 -6.12 4.24 10.41
CA LEU A 102 -4.84 4.06 11.10
C LEU A 102 -4.05 2.90 10.49
N THR A 103 -4.70 1.78 10.20
CA THR A 103 -4.07 0.62 9.57
C THR A 103 -3.54 0.93 8.17
N ASN A 104 -4.33 1.56 7.29
CA ASN A 104 -3.84 1.96 5.97
C ASN A 104 -2.71 3.00 6.06
N LEU A 105 -2.82 3.96 6.98
CA LEU A 105 -1.79 4.99 7.15
C LEU A 105 -0.48 4.39 7.69
N ALA A 106 -0.56 3.41 8.60
CA ALA A 106 0.58 2.63 9.05
C ALA A 106 1.21 1.83 7.89
N VAL A 107 0.41 1.14 7.07
CA VAL A 107 0.88 0.39 5.90
C VAL A 107 1.56 1.33 4.89
N ALA A 108 0.95 2.48 4.58
CA ALA A 108 1.53 3.48 3.70
C ALA A 108 2.87 4.02 4.25
N ALA A 109 2.92 4.35 5.55
CA ALA A 109 4.15 4.81 6.20
C ALA A 109 5.26 3.76 6.13
N LEU A 110 4.95 2.49 6.44
CA LEU A 110 5.90 1.39 6.31
C LEU A 110 6.37 1.20 4.87
N GLY A 111 5.47 1.32 3.89
CA GLY A 111 5.80 1.28 2.48
C GLY A 111 6.78 2.39 2.07
N PHE A 112 6.53 3.63 2.48
CA PHE A 112 7.44 4.75 2.22
C PHE A 112 8.79 4.59 2.91
N ILE A 113 8.82 4.10 4.16
CA ILE A 113 10.05 3.80 4.88
C ILE A 113 10.85 2.73 4.12
N LEU A 114 10.19 1.67 3.65
CA LEU A 114 10.82 0.62 2.88
C LEU A 114 11.40 1.15 1.56
N THR A 115 10.63 1.96 0.81
CA THR A 115 11.11 2.65 -0.39
C THR A 115 12.35 3.49 -0.10
N ALA A 116 12.33 4.31 0.95
CA ALA A 116 13.47 5.14 1.34
C ALA A 116 14.69 4.30 1.75
N TYR A 117 14.48 3.24 2.53
CA TYR A 117 15.53 2.31 2.95
C TYR A 117 16.20 1.65 1.73
N LEU A 118 15.41 1.13 0.80
CA LEU A 118 15.93 0.49 -0.42
C LEU A 118 16.73 1.51 -1.26
N PHE A 119 16.24 2.75 -1.39
CA PHE A 119 16.93 3.82 -2.11
C PHE A 119 18.28 4.18 -1.51
N ILE A 120 18.35 4.29 -0.17
CA ILE A 120 19.61 4.56 0.53
C ILE A 120 20.56 3.37 0.37
N SER A 121 20.07 2.13 0.50
CA SER A 121 20.92 0.94 0.37
C SER A 121 21.52 0.78 -1.03
N HIS A 122 20.81 1.20 -2.08
CA HIS A 122 21.31 1.16 -3.46
C HIS A 122 22.27 2.32 -3.77
N SER A 123 22.14 3.47 -3.10
CA SER A 123 23.02 4.63 -3.32
C SER A 123 24.30 4.62 -2.47
N GLY A 124 24.33 3.81 -1.41
CA GLY A 124 25.48 3.67 -0.51
C GLY A 124 26.44 2.50 -0.83
N GLY A 125 26.13 1.67 -1.83
CA GLY A 125 27.00 0.59 -2.34
C GLY A 125 27.60 0.95 -3.69
#